data_AF-A0A1Q6L5P6-F1
#
_entry.id   AF-A0A1Q6L5P6-F1
#
_cell.length_a   1.000
_cell.length_b   1.000
_cell.length_c   1.000
_cell.angle_alpha   90.00
_cell.angle_beta   90.00
_cell.angle_gamma   90.00
#
_symmetry.space_group_name_H-M   'P 1'
#
loop_
_entity.id
_entity.type
_entity.pdbx_description
1 polymer ?
#
loop_
_entity_poly.entity_id
_entity_poly.type
_entity_poly.pdbx_seq_one_letter_code
_entity_poly.pdbx_strand_id
1 'polypeptide(L)'
;MDMIESYTLKYNFGEWNARIEKYLNRLLSKSTDYFANQFNNGELKDTNSEYVTMLESIFNIEEYLYYNKNNPNFYNILKSLENINVVSVLPKNNRGIYGQAIADENVLLISPVLKPSRTLTKQERTRLYLAHELGHYINNEWMKTVIDDLNTRLRNGTLELSQAQTIYNGFALLDESITQNRAEEFAYNMANKPRPSMRNEIRQNQYGEALFDGNSYRTNYDYYGEFQIPTVMFGRTLRGIGKLQNDTEVLNVLSQRALNPNFANRIIQEYSKDGQLSNLFPLLESMGTIKSASYYLFRGNNDVRALNNSRNALNSVSIKSSRLRDYRESLESEYGDR
;
A
#
# COMPACT_ATOMS: atom_id res chain seq x y z
N MET A 1 16.47 -14.87 27.68
CA MET A 1 16.35 -13.72 26.76
C MET A 1 15.65 -12.65 27.55
N ASP A 2 16.32 -11.53 27.82
CA ASP A 2 15.71 -10.46 28.59
C ASP A 2 14.70 -9.76 27.69
N MET A 3 13.42 -9.82 28.08
CA MET A 3 12.35 -9.20 27.31
C MET A 3 12.28 -7.71 27.65
N ILE A 4 11.98 -6.88 26.65
CA ILE A 4 11.80 -5.45 26.89
C ILE A 4 10.42 -5.29 27.55
N GLU A 5 10.40 -4.77 28.77
CA GLU A 5 9.16 -4.62 29.56
C GLU A 5 8.44 -3.30 29.29
N SER A 6 9.15 -2.28 28.80
CA SER A 6 8.60 -0.96 28.51
C SER A 6 9.29 -0.31 27.32
N TYR A 7 8.52 0.44 26.54
CA TYR A 7 8.99 1.22 25.40
C TYR A 7 9.25 2.67 25.81
N THR A 8 10.44 3.18 25.51
CA THR A 8 10.79 4.59 25.65
C THR A 8 10.92 5.21 24.26
N LEU A 9 10.26 6.36 24.03
CA LEU A 9 10.35 7.07 22.76
C LEU A 9 11.79 7.49 22.44
N LYS A 10 12.24 7.17 21.24
CA LYS A 10 13.49 7.67 20.65
C LYS A 10 13.33 9.09 20.13
N TYR A 11 12.13 9.45 19.67
CA TYR A 11 11.86 10.72 19.03
C TYR A 11 10.88 11.60 19.82
N ASN A 12 11.02 12.92 19.65
CA ASN A 12 10.11 13.90 20.22
C ASN A 12 8.99 14.26 19.23
N PHE A 13 7.75 13.96 19.63
CA PHE A 13 6.51 14.25 18.93
C PHE A 13 5.73 15.43 19.53
N GLY A 14 6.28 16.12 20.53
CA GLY A 14 5.62 17.25 21.21
C GLY A 14 4.37 16.81 21.96
N GLU A 15 3.23 17.40 21.61
CA GLU A 15 1.93 17.11 22.26
C GLU A 15 1.49 15.64 22.12
N TRP A 16 1.99 14.93 21.10
CA TRP A 16 1.63 13.52 20.84
C TRP A 16 2.45 12.51 21.64
N ASN A 17 3.49 12.94 22.37
CA ASN A 17 4.41 12.05 23.08
C ASN A 17 3.68 11.03 23.97
N ALA A 18 2.83 11.50 24.89
CA ALA A 18 2.13 10.62 25.83
C ALA A 18 1.22 9.60 25.13
N ARG A 19 0.60 10.00 24.02
CA ARG A 19 -0.29 9.12 23.23
C ARG A 19 0.49 8.04 22.49
N ILE A 20 1.58 8.42 21.82
CA ILE A 20 2.43 7.50 21.06
C ILE A 20 3.16 6.55 22.00
N GLU A 21 3.69 7.04 23.13
CA GLU A 21 4.32 6.20 24.14
C GLU A 21 3.35 5.15 24.71
N LYS A 22 2.13 5.56 25.07
CA LYS A 22 1.07 4.65 25.52
C LYS A 22 0.74 3.61 24.44
N TYR A 23 0.65 4.03 23.19
CA TYR A 23 0.39 3.13 22.06
C TYR A 23 1.52 2.09 21.90
N LEU A 24 2.78 2.52 21.83
CA LEU A 24 3.92 1.63 21.61
C LEU A 24 4.18 0.69 22.80
N ASN A 25 3.93 1.13 24.05
CA ASN A 25 3.96 0.24 25.21
C ASN A 25 2.88 -0.85 25.15
N ARG A 26 1.65 -0.48 24.78
CA ARG A 26 0.56 -1.46 24.59
C ARG A 26 0.89 -2.44 23.47
N LEU A 27 1.43 -1.94 22.36
CA LEU A 27 1.84 -2.74 21.21
C LEU A 27 2.94 -3.73 21.59
N LEU A 28 3.98 -3.27 22.31
CA LEU A 28 5.07 -4.11 22.80
C LEU A 28 4.55 -5.26 23.68
N SER A 29 3.77 -4.96 24.71
CA SER A 29 3.23 -5.97 25.62
C SER A 29 2.44 -7.05 24.88
N LYS A 30 1.46 -6.64 24.06
CA LYS A 30 0.63 -7.59 23.30
C LYS A 30 1.42 -8.38 22.24
N SER A 31 2.42 -7.75 21.62
CA SER A 31 3.28 -8.41 20.63
C SER A 31 4.16 -9.47 21.27
N THR A 32 4.70 -9.19 22.46
CA THR A 32 5.46 -10.16 23.26
C THR A 32 4.60 -11.35 23.67
N ASP A 33 3.37 -11.12 24.14
CA ASP A 33 2.44 -12.21 24.48
C ASP A 33 2.10 -13.07 23.25
N TYR A 34 1.84 -12.43 22.11
CA TYR A 34 1.55 -13.12 20.85
C TYR A 34 2.76 -13.95 20.39
N PHE A 35 3.97 -13.38 20.43
CA PHE A 35 5.20 -14.06 20.04
C PHE A 35 5.49 -15.27 20.94
N ALA A 36 5.24 -15.17 22.25
CA ALA A 36 5.35 -16.29 23.16
C ALA A 36 4.38 -17.43 22.80
N ASN A 37 3.16 -17.10 22.36
CA ASN A 37 2.22 -18.10 21.85
C ASN A 37 2.72 -18.76 20.55
N GLN A 38 3.27 -17.98 19.61
CA GLN A 38 3.88 -18.54 18.40
C GLN A 38 5.05 -19.49 18.73
N PHE A 39 5.86 -19.15 19.73
CA PHE A 39 6.93 -20.03 20.22
C PHE A 39 6.37 -21.35 20.75
N ASN A 40 5.37 -21.28 21.64
CA ASN A 40 4.73 -22.46 22.24
C ASN A 40 4.06 -23.36 21.19
N ASN A 41 3.49 -22.76 20.15
CA ASN A 41 2.87 -23.48 19.03
C ASN A 41 3.88 -24.04 18.02
N GLY A 42 5.18 -23.78 18.21
CA GLY A 42 6.23 -24.21 17.28
C GLY A 42 6.15 -23.51 15.92
N GLU A 43 5.59 -22.31 15.85
CA GLU A 43 5.44 -21.52 14.62
C GLU A 43 6.73 -20.78 14.22
N LEU A 44 7.70 -20.70 15.14
CA LEU A 44 8.99 -20.03 14.94
C LEU A 44 10.07 -21.00 14.46
N LYS A 45 11.14 -20.47 13.84
CA LYS A 45 12.30 -21.27 13.41
C LYS A 45 13.57 -20.87 14.15
N ASP A 46 13.88 -19.58 14.18
CA ASP A 46 15.00 -18.99 14.93
C ASP A 46 14.44 -17.95 15.90
N THR A 47 14.04 -18.40 17.09
CA THR A 47 13.32 -17.59 18.08
C THR A 47 14.06 -16.29 18.41
N ASN A 48 15.39 -16.31 18.52
CA ASN A 48 16.14 -15.13 18.92
C ASN A 48 16.13 -14.06 17.81
N SER A 49 16.48 -14.46 16.58
CA SER A 49 16.51 -13.58 15.42
C SER A 49 15.11 -13.04 15.08
N GLU A 50 14.08 -13.88 15.25
CA GLU A 50 12.70 -13.54 14.99
C GLU A 50 12.13 -12.58 16.04
N TYR A 51 12.49 -12.75 17.31
CA TYR A 51 12.14 -11.80 18.38
C TYR A 51 12.79 -10.44 18.15
N VAL A 52 14.06 -10.40 17.73
CA VAL A 52 14.72 -9.15 17.34
C VAL A 52 13.99 -8.48 16.17
N THR A 53 13.56 -9.24 15.17
CA THR A 53 12.79 -8.69 14.04
C THR A 53 11.47 -8.08 14.52
N MET A 54 10.74 -8.73 15.43
CA MET A 54 9.52 -8.17 16.03
C MET A 54 9.79 -6.84 16.72
N LEU A 55 10.84 -6.77 17.55
CA LEU A 55 11.22 -5.52 18.25
C LEU A 55 11.62 -4.42 17.25
N GLU A 56 12.42 -4.75 16.24
CA GLU A 56 12.79 -3.83 15.15
C GLU A 56 11.54 -3.30 14.43
N SER A 57 10.51 -4.12 14.23
CA SER A 57 9.26 -3.66 13.64
C SER A 57 8.54 -2.62 14.52
N ILE A 58 8.57 -2.76 15.85
CA ILE A 58 8.00 -1.75 16.75
C ILE A 58 8.80 -0.43 16.64
N PHE A 59 10.14 -0.50 16.63
CA PHE A 59 10.98 0.70 16.44
C PHE A 59 10.71 1.39 15.10
N ASN A 60 10.54 0.60 14.03
CA ASN A 60 10.24 1.14 12.71
C ASN A 60 8.83 1.79 12.64
N ILE A 61 7.86 1.39 13.47
CA ILE A 61 6.58 2.09 13.61
C ILE A 61 6.77 3.48 14.21
N GLU A 62 7.61 3.61 15.25
CA GLU A 62 7.96 4.92 15.80
C GLU A 62 8.62 5.80 14.73
N GLU A 63 9.59 5.25 13.98
CA GLU A 63 10.26 5.94 12.88
C GLU A 63 9.25 6.41 11.81
N TYR A 64 8.26 5.58 11.46
CA TYR A 64 7.22 5.92 10.49
C TYR A 64 6.31 7.04 10.98
N LEU A 65 5.89 7.00 12.24
CA LEU A 65 5.15 8.09 12.86
C LEU A 65 5.98 9.37 12.85
N TYR A 66 7.27 9.28 13.19
CA TYR A 66 8.14 10.45 13.27
C TYR A 66 8.36 11.10 11.91
N TYR A 67 8.55 10.29 10.87
CA TYR A 67 8.65 10.74 9.48
C TYR A 67 7.39 11.53 9.05
N ASN A 68 6.22 11.15 9.53
CA ASN A 68 4.94 11.78 9.19
C ASN A 68 4.50 12.87 10.18
N LYS A 69 5.26 13.19 11.22
CA LYS A 69 4.80 14.06 12.34
C LYS A 69 4.32 15.45 11.92
N ASN A 70 4.86 15.98 10.80
CA ASN A 70 4.51 17.29 10.24
C ASN A 70 3.51 17.18 9.08
N ASN A 71 2.98 15.99 8.79
CA ASN A 71 1.97 15.80 7.76
C ASN A 71 0.63 16.40 8.24
N PRO A 72 -0.11 17.16 7.41
CA PRO A 72 -1.43 17.66 7.78
C PRO A 72 -2.43 16.55 8.19
N ASN A 73 -2.23 15.32 7.70
CA ASN A 73 -3.04 14.16 8.06
C ASN A 73 -2.45 13.33 9.22
N PHE A 74 -1.46 13.85 9.98
CA PHE A 74 -0.77 13.08 11.02
C PHE A 74 -1.72 12.46 12.04
N TYR A 75 -2.76 13.20 12.45
CA TYR A 75 -3.78 12.66 13.35
C TYR A 75 -4.46 11.40 12.80
N ASN A 76 -4.84 11.42 11.51
CA ASN A 76 -5.48 10.27 10.85
C ASN A 76 -4.52 9.09 10.71
N ILE A 77 -3.25 9.38 10.40
CA ILE A 77 -2.19 8.37 10.35
C ILE A 77 -2.06 7.70 11.72
N LEU A 78 -1.85 8.49 12.78
CA LEU A 78 -1.70 7.99 14.14
C LEU A 78 -2.92 7.16 14.56
N LYS A 79 -4.14 7.71 14.38
CA LYS A 79 -5.38 7.02 14.73
C LYS A 79 -5.54 5.68 13.99
N SER A 80 -5.15 5.62 12.71
CA SER A 80 -5.23 4.39 11.92
C SER A 80 -4.26 3.33 12.41
N LEU A 81 -3.03 3.74 12.72
CA LEU A 81 -1.99 2.82 13.22
C LEU A 81 -2.26 2.37 14.66
N GLU A 82 -2.88 3.21 15.49
CA GLU A 82 -3.31 2.84 16.84
C GLU A 82 -4.33 1.71 16.88
N ASN A 83 -4.95 1.35 15.76
CA ASN A 83 -5.79 0.15 15.72
C ASN A 83 -4.94 -1.11 15.85
N ILE A 84 -3.69 -1.11 15.39
CA ILE A 84 -2.77 -2.24 15.48
C ILE A 84 -2.53 -2.58 16.95
N ASN A 85 -2.83 -3.82 17.30
CA ASN A 85 -2.67 -4.35 18.66
C ASN A 85 -1.45 -5.25 18.78
N VAL A 86 -1.08 -5.93 17.69
CA VAL A 86 0.01 -6.89 17.66
C VAL A 86 0.84 -6.66 16.39
N VAL A 87 2.16 -6.63 16.57
CA VAL A 87 3.13 -6.76 15.48
C VAL A 87 3.97 -7.98 15.78
N SER A 88 4.09 -8.89 14.83
CA SER A 88 4.92 -10.08 15.03
C SER A 88 5.52 -10.61 13.73
N VAL A 89 6.12 -11.79 13.77
CA VAL A 89 6.72 -12.41 12.59
C VAL A 89 5.77 -13.39 11.92
N LEU A 90 5.91 -13.56 10.61
CA LEU A 90 5.18 -14.60 9.88
C LEU A 90 5.55 -16.00 10.41
N PRO A 91 4.56 -16.86 10.69
CA PRO A 91 4.78 -18.27 11.01
C PRO A 91 5.63 -18.95 9.95
N LYS A 92 6.48 -19.91 10.35
CA LYS A 92 7.45 -20.57 9.46
C LYS A 92 6.84 -21.18 8.19
N ASN A 93 5.59 -21.63 8.25
CA ASN A 93 4.86 -22.21 7.12
C ASN A 93 4.24 -21.17 6.17
N ASN A 94 4.21 -19.90 6.58
CA ASN A 94 3.61 -18.78 5.83
C ASN A 94 4.66 -17.81 5.28
N ARG A 95 5.95 -18.19 5.32
CA ARG A 95 7.07 -17.37 4.83
C ARG A 95 7.22 -17.51 3.31
N GLY A 96 6.25 -16.96 2.58
CA GLY A 96 6.26 -16.81 1.11
C GLY A 96 5.93 -15.39 0.64
N ILE A 97 5.63 -14.50 1.59
CA ILE A 97 5.26 -13.10 1.40
C ILE A 97 6.13 -12.21 2.29
N TYR A 98 6.07 -10.90 2.10
CA TYR A 98 6.90 -9.95 2.84
C TYR A 98 6.28 -9.49 4.16
N GLY A 99 4.95 -9.37 4.17
CA GLY A 99 4.16 -8.98 5.33
C GLY A 99 2.70 -9.34 5.11
N GLN A 100 1.91 -9.15 6.15
CA GLN A 100 0.47 -9.31 6.12
C GLN A 100 -0.18 -8.44 7.19
N ALA A 101 -0.97 -7.47 6.76
CA ALA A 101 -1.94 -6.78 7.59
C ALA A 101 -3.25 -7.60 7.71
N ILE A 102 -3.60 -8.02 8.93
CA ILE A 102 -4.88 -8.66 9.24
C ILE A 102 -5.72 -7.62 10.00
N ALA A 103 -6.33 -6.70 9.25
CA ALA A 103 -6.95 -5.49 9.81
C ALA A 103 -8.08 -5.79 10.81
N ASP A 104 -8.89 -6.83 10.57
CA ASP A 104 -9.99 -7.20 11.46
C ASP A 104 -9.52 -7.76 12.81
N GLU A 105 -8.35 -8.39 12.82
CA GLU A 105 -7.72 -8.91 14.05
C GLU A 105 -6.77 -7.89 14.68
N ASN A 106 -6.50 -6.77 14.00
CA ASN A 106 -5.51 -5.76 14.38
C ASN A 106 -4.10 -6.35 14.57
N VAL A 107 -3.75 -7.33 13.72
CA VAL A 107 -2.45 -7.99 13.72
C VAL A 107 -1.68 -7.58 12.46
N LEU A 108 -0.39 -7.31 12.63
CA LEU A 108 0.54 -7.08 11.54
C LEU A 108 1.67 -8.10 11.65
N LEU A 109 1.88 -8.89 10.61
CA LEU A 109 2.95 -9.90 10.56
C LEU A 109 3.98 -9.51 9.51
N ILE A 110 5.28 -9.59 9.83
CA ILE A 110 6.38 -9.32 8.90
C ILE A 110 7.25 -10.55 8.71
N SER A 111 7.76 -10.73 7.49
CA SER A 111 8.68 -11.82 7.19
C SER A 111 10.04 -11.62 7.88
N PRO A 112 10.50 -12.55 8.73
CA PRO A 112 11.80 -12.42 9.38
C PRO A 112 12.98 -12.83 8.48
N VAL A 113 12.68 -13.33 7.28
CA VAL A 113 13.65 -13.92 6.34
C VAL A 113 13.81 -13.09 5.05
N LEU A 114 13.47 -11.79 5.11
CA LEU A 114 13.73 -10.88 4.01
C LEU A 114 15.21 -10.89 3.63
N LYS A 115 15.49 -11.04 2.34
CA LYS A 115 16.84 -10.89 1.78
C LYS A 115 17.12 -9.42 1.51
N PRO A 116 18.37 -8.95 1.50
CA PRO A 116 18.67 -7.62 0.95
C PRO A 116 18.26 -7.53 -0.53
N SER A 117 18.07 -6.31 -1.03
CA SER A 117 17.92 -6.04 -2.46
C SER A 117 19.20 -5.39 -3.01
N ARG A 118 19.17 -4.91 -4.25
CA ARG A 118 20.33 -4.25 -4.86
C ARG A 118 20.74 -2.96 -4.14
N THR A 119 19.81 -2.32 -3.42
CA THR A 119 19.95 -0.96 -2.91
C THR A 119 19.64 -0.84 -1.41
N LEU A 120 18.91 -1.80 -0.85
CA LEU A 120 18.54 -1.83 0.56
C LEU A 120 19.07 -3.09 1.27
N THR A 121 19.57 -2.91 2.49
CA THR A 121 19.94 -4.01 3.39
C THR A 121 18.71 -4.82 3.82
N LYS A 122 18.93 -5.94 4.51
CA LYS A 122 17.83 -6.73 5.09
C LYS A 122 16.94 -5.85 5.98
N GLN A 123 17.53 -5.13 6.92
CA GLN A 123 16.82 -4.31 7.90
C GLN A 123 16.07 -3.15 7.23
N GLU A 124 16.68 -2.52 6.21
CA GLU A 124 16.02 -1.45 5.46
C GLU A 124 14.83 -1.97 4.64
N ARG A 125 14.91 -3.20 4.10
CA ARG A 125 13.75 -3.83 3.45
C ARG A 125 12.68 -4.25 4.45
N THR A 126 13.04 -4.71 5.65
CA THR A 126 12.07 -4.93 6.73
C THR A 126 11.32 -3.64 7.04
N ARG A 127 12.03 -2.51 7.17
CA ARG A 127 11.42 -1.19 7.37
C ARG A 127 10.48 -0.81 6.22
N LEU A 128 10.90 -1.04 4.98
CA LEU A 128 10.08 -0.78 3.79
C LEU A 128 8.78 -1.58 3.83
N TYR A 129 8.85 -2.90 3.96
CA TYR A 129 7.64 -3.74 3.90
C TYR A 129 6.75 -3.59 5.13
N LEU A 130 7.32 -3.26 6.29
CA LEU A 130 6.51 -2.81 7.41
C LEU A 130 5.73 -1.54 7.05
N ALA A 131 6.40 -0.51 6.53
CA ALA A 131 5.73 0.72 6.12
C ALA A 131 4.68 0.51 5.03
N HIS A 132 4.89 -0.49 4.16
CA HIS A 132 3.88 -0.95 3.22
C HIS A 132 2.64 -1.47 3.97
N GLU A 133 2.78 -2.44 4.88
CA GLU A 133 1.64 -2.95 5.64
C GLU A 133 0.94 -1.86 6.48
N LEU A 134 1.69 -0.91 7.07
CA LEU A 134 1.12 0.25 7.76
C LEU A 134 0.27 1.12 6.83
N GLY A 135 0.66 1.25 5.56
CA GLY A 135 -0.10 1.99 4.56
C GLY A 135 -1.48 1.40 4.29
N HIS A 136 -1.65 0.08 4.33
CA HIS A 136 -2.97 -0.56 4.23
C HIS A 136 -3.86 -0.22 5.43
N TYR A 137 -3.32 -0.16 6.65
CA TYR A 137 -4.07 0.29 7.83
C TYR A 137 -4.58 1.73 7.66
N ILE A 138 -3.74 2.62 7.13
CA ILE A 138 -4.11 4.03 6.88
C ILE A 138 -5.16 4.13 5.76
N ASN A 139 -5.03 3.32 4.72
CA ASN A 139 -5.92 3.35 3.57
C ASN A 139 -7.25 2.60 3.82
N ASN A 140 -7.35 1.80 4.89
CA ASN A 140 -8.51 0.95 5.18
C ASN A 140 -9.83 1.73 5.26
N GLU A 141 -9.84 2.95 5.81
CA GLU A 141 -11.06 3.76 5.93
C GLU A 141 -11.66 4.09 4.54
N TRP A 142 -10.85 4.51 3.57
CA TRP A 142 -11.36 4.79 2.22
C TRP A 142 -11.59 3.51 1.40
N MET A 143 -10.90 2.40 1.69
CA MET A 143 -11.20 1.11 1.06
C MET A 143 -12.56 0.55 1.49
N LYS A 144 -12.96 0.69 2.76
CA LYS A 144 -14.31 0.34 3.23
C LYS A 144 -15.39 1.11 2.49
N THR A 145 -15.14 2.40 2.27
CA THR A 145 -16.03 3.28 1.52
C THR A 145 -16.22 2.80 0.07
N VAL A 146 -15.15 2.31 -0.59
CA VAL A 146 -15.25 1.70 -1.94
C VAL A 146 -16.16 0.47 -1.90
N ILE A 147 -16.01 -0.39 -0.90
CA ILE A 147 -16.85 -1.58 -0.72
C ILE A 147 -18.32 -1.18 -0.56
N ASP A 148 -18.60 -0.16 0.24
CA ASP A 148 -19.97 0.32 0.49
C ASP A 148 -20.63 0.93 -0.77
N ASP A 149 -19.90 1.72 -1.57
CA ASP A 149 -20.40 2.26 -2.85
C ASP A 149 -20.71 1.14 -3.85
N LEU A 150 -19.78 0.18 -4.01
CA LEU A 150 -19.97 -0.96 -4.92
C LEU A 150 -21.14 -1.86 -4.49
N ASN A 151 -21.25 -2.15 -3.20
CA ASN A 151 -22.38 -2.92 -2.67
C ASN A 151 -23.73 -2.21 -2.88
N THR A 152 -23.75 -0.89 -2.78
CA THR A 152 -24.95 -0.09 -3.06
C THR A 152 -25.33 -0.19 -4.54
N ARG A 153 -24.35 -0.12 -5.45
CA ARG A 153 -24.57 -0.27 -6.89
C ARG A 153 -25.07 -1.65 -7.29
N LEU A 154 -24.55 -2.70 -6.65
CA LEU A 154 -25.01 -4.08 -6.81
C LEU A 154 -26.48 -4.24 -6.39
N ARG A 155 -26.84 -3.75 -5.20
CA ARG A 155 -28.23 -3.79 -4.71
C ARG A 155 -29.20 -3.04 -5.62
N ASN A 156 -28.75 -1.95 -6.24
CA ASN A 156 -29.55 -1.14 -7.15
C ASN A 156 -29.58 -1.68 -8.59
N GLY A 157 -28.89 -2.79 -8.89
CA GLY A 157 -28.84 -3.37 -10.24
C GLY A 157 -28.07 -2.53 -11.26
N THR A 158 -27.19 -1.63 -10.80
CA THR A 158 -26.40 -0.74 -11.68
C THR A 158 -25.04 -1.32 -12.06
N LEU A 159 -24.61 -2.39 -11.38
CA LEU A 159 -23.40 -3.17 -11.67
C LEU A 159 -23.70 -4.65 -11.48
N GLU A 160 -23.01 -5.49 -12.25
CA GLU A 160 -22.92 -6.93 -12.01
C GLU A 160 -21.83 -7.27 -10.99
N LEU A 161 -21.93 -8.43 -10.33
CA LEU A 161 -20.96 -8.88 -9.31
C LEU A 161 -19.52 -8.94 -9.86
N SER A 162 -19.35 -9.45 -11.07
CA SER A 162 -18.04 -9.55 -11.74
C SER A 162 -17.43 -8.18 -12.04
N GLN A 163 -18.26 -7.20 -12.41
CA GLN A 163 -17.83 -5.82 -12.64
C GLN A 163 -17.42 -5.16 -11.33
N ALA A 164 -18.25 -5.28 -10.28
CA ALA A 164 -17.93 -4.75 -8.96
C ALA A 164 -16.61 -5.31 -8.42
N GLN A 165 -16.36 -6.62 -8.55
CA GLN A 165 -15.10 -7.23 -8.14
C GLN A 165 -13.90 -6.68 -8.91
N THR A 166 -14.06 -6.46 -10.22
CA THR A 166 -12.97 -5.94 -11.06
C THR A 166 -12.71 -4.46 -10.76
N ILE A 167 -13.74 -3.65 -10.52
CA ILE A 167 -13.61 -2.25 -10.09
C ILE A 167 -12.93 -2.16 -8.72
N TYR A 168 -13.34 -3.00 -7.77
CA TYR A 168 -12.68 -3.13 -6.47
C TYR A 168 -11.19 -3.43 -6.63
N ASN A 169 -10.83 -4.38 -7.50
CA ASN A 169 -9.43 -4.70 -7.80
C ASN A 169 -8.68 -3.50 -8.40
N GLY A 170 -9.36 -2.60 -9.12
CA GLY A 170 -8.80 -1.34 -9.60
C GLY A 170 -8.42 -0.38 -8.47
N PHE A 171 -9.30 -0.18 -7.49
CA PHE A 171 -8.98 0.58 -6.28
C PHE A 171 -7.91 -0.12 -5.43
N ALA A 172 -7.97 -1.44 -5.32
CA ALA A 172 -6.95 -2.21 -4.62
C ALA A 172 -5.60 -2.17 -5.35
N LEU A 173 -5.53 -1.90 -6.66
CA LEU A 173 -4.26 -1.63 -7.34
C LEU A 173 -3.69 -0.28 -6.90
N LEU A 174 -4.54 0.74 -6.81
CA LEU A 174 -4.15 2.06 -6.32
C LEU A 174 -3.62 1.97 -4.89
N ASP A 175 -4.30 1.21 -4.02
CA ASP A 175 -3.87 0.97 -2.65
C ASP A 175 -2.42 0.41 -2.60
N GLU A 176 -2.15 -0.71 -3.28
CA GLU A 176 -0.80 -1.30 -3.34
C GLU A 176 0.25 -0.30 -3.83
N SER A 177 -0.03 0.38 -4.95
CA SER A 177 0.97 1.23 -5.59
C SER A 177 1.26 2.49 -4.76
N ILE A 178 0.24 3.10 -4.18
CA ILE A 178 0.38 4.31 -3.36
C ILE A 178 1.06 3.98 -2.03
N THR A 179 0.65 2.88 -1.41
CA THR A 179 1.27 2.39 -0.18
C THR A 179 2.74 2.02 -0.42
N GLN A 180 3.05 1.32 -1.51
CA GLN A 180 4.42 1.06 -1.92
C GLN A 180 5.19 2.38 -2.14
N ASN A 181 4.61 3.36 -2.84
CA ASN A 181 5.31 4.63 -3.06
C ASN A 181 5.74 5.31 -1.75
N ARG A 182 4.85 5.38 -0.76
CA ARG A 182 5.15 5.97 0.55
C ARG A 182 6.16 5.15 1.33
N ALA A 183 6.07 3.82 1.26
CA ALA A 183 7.00 2.92 1.92
C ALA A 183 8.43 3.07 1.37
N GLU A 184 8.57 3.22 0.05
CA GLU A 184 9.85 3.49 -0.61
C GLU A 184 10.43 4.84 -0.14
N GLU A 185 9.65 5.92 -0.21
CA GLU A 185 10.09 7.25 0.24
C GLU A 185 10.55 7.24 1.70
N PHE A 186 9.77 6.60 2.58
CA PHE A 186 10.12 6.44 3.98
C PHE A 186 11.42 5.63 4.17
N ALA A 187 11.52 4.44 3.56
CA ALA A 187 12.65 3.55 3.77
C ALA A 187 13.97 4.16 3.27
N TYR A 188 13.97 4.78 2.09
CA TYR A 188 15.15 5.46 1.54
C TYR A 188 15.52 6.71 2.35
N ASN A 189 14.54 7.49 2.81
CA ASN A 189 14.78 8.64 3.66
C ASN A 189 15.44 8.25 4.99
N MET A 190 14.89 7.24 5.69
CA MET A 190 15.44 6.75 6.95
C MET A 190 16.80 6.07 6.78
N ALA A 191 17.08 5.49 5.62
CA ALA A 191 18.38 4.93 5.28
C ALA A 191 19.42 5.99 4.86
N ASN A 192 19.02 7.26 4.71
CA ASN A 192 19.82 8.35 4.14
C ASN A 192 20.42 7.96 2.76
N LYS A 193 19.60 7.34 1.91
CA LYS A 193 19.98 6.88 0.57
C LYS A 193 19.09 7.53 -0.49
N PRO A 194 19.63 7.83 -1.67
CA PRO A 194 18.79 8.28 -2.78
C PRO A 194 17.90 7.12 -3.25
N ARG A 195 16.64 7.44 -3.56
CA ARG A 195 15.74 6.50 -4.22
C ARG A 195 16.30 6.14 -5.61
N PRO A 196 16.23 4.88 -6.06
CA PRO A 196 16.74 4.48 -7.35
C PRO A 196 16.01 5.18 -8.50
N SER A 197 16.74 5.38 -9.59
CA SER A 197 16.15 5.83 -10.86
C SER A 197 15.21 4.76 -11.43
N MET A 198 14.20 5.22 -12.16
CA MET A 198 13.29 4.35 -12.91
C MET A 198 14.06 3.47 -13.90
N ARG A 199 13.79 2.17 -13.88
CA ARG A 199 14.40 1.15 -14.75
C ARG A 199 13.32 0.34 -15.46
N ASN A 200 13.68 -0.28 -16.57
CA ASN A 200 12.82 -1.24 -17.25
C ASN A 200 12.92 -2.59 -16.54
N GLU A 201 11.77 -3.17 -16.19
CA GLU A 201 11.67 -4.50 -15.57
C GLU A 201 10.70 -5.39 -16.32
N ILE A 202 10.97 -6.70 -16.26
CA ILE A 202 10.03 -7.74 -16.67
C ILE A 202 9.80 -8.61 -15.45
N ARG A 203 8.54 -8.75 -15.03
CA ARG A 203 8.15 -9.68 -13.97
C ARG A 203 7.78 -11.01 -14.58
N GLN A 204 8.47 -12.06 -14.14
CA GLN A 204 8.21 -13.44 -14.54
C GLN A 204 8.11 -14.35 -13.32
N ASN A 205 7.33 -15.42 -13.43
CA ASN A 205 7.34 -16.49 -12.43
C ASN A 205 8.41 -17.54 -12.75
N GLN A 206 8.54 -18.54 -11.88
CA GLN A 206 9.51 -19.63 -12.03
C GLN A 206 9.31 -20.51 -13.28
N TYR A 207 8.16 -20.41 -13.95
CA TYR A 207 7.83 -21.15 -15.18
C TYR A 207 8.08 -20.33 -16.45
N GLY A 208 8.58 -19.10 -16.32
CA GLY A 208 8.85 -18.20 -17.45
C GLY A 208 7.62 -17.44 -17.96
N GLU A 209 6.47 -17.58 -17.30
CA GLU A 209 5.29 -16.78 -17.61
C GLU A 209 5.50 -15.34 -17.16
N ALA A 210 4.97 -14.37 -17.90
CA ALA A 210 5.27 -12.96 -17.70
C ALA A 210 4.01 -12.09 -17.73
N LEU A 211 4.05 -10.97 -17.00
CA LEU A 211 3.07 -9.90 -17.22
C LEU A 211 3.31 -9.21 -18.57
N PHE A 212 2.26 -8.60 -19.09
CA PHE A 212 2.26 -7.74 -20.28
C PHE A 212 2.88 -8.40 -21.52
N ASP A 213 2.65 -9.70 -21.71
CA ASP A 213 3.26 -10.52 -22.78
C ASP A 213 4.80 -10.44 -22.80
N GLY A 214 5.42 -10.32 -21.62
CA GLY A 214 6.87 -10.19 -21.48
C GLY A 214 7.45 -8.82 -21.82
N ASN A 215 6.61 -7.82 -22.11
CA ASN A 215 7.09 -6.45 -22.33
C ASN A 215 7.52 -5.81 -21.02
N SER A 216 8.63 -5.07 -21.06
CA SER A 216 9.11 -4.37 -19.89
C SER A 216 8.22 -3.19 -19.51
N TYR A 217 8.06 -2.96 -18.21
CA TYR A 217 7.45 -1.75 -17.65
C TYR A 217 8.48 -0.94 -16.87
N ARG A 218 8.26 0.37 -16.75
CA ARG A 218 9.16 1.27 -16.00
C ARG A 218 8.77 1.30 -14.53
N THR A 219 9.74 1.06 -13.65
CA THR A 219 9.55 1.14 -12.20
C THR A 219 10.83 1.51 -11.48
N ASN A 220 10.72 2.11 -10.30
CA ASN A 220 11.81 2.17 -9.33
C ASN A 220 11.45 1.53 -7.99
N TYR A 221 10.31 0.86 -7.90
CA TYR A 221 9.93 0.11 -6.71
C TYR A 221 10.79 -1.14 -6.54
N ASP A 222 10.97 -1.55 -5.29
CA ASP A 222 11.53 -2.84 -4.87
C ASP A 222 10.53 -3.99 -5.16
N TYR A 223 9.22 -3.71 -5.09
CA TYR A 223 8.15 -4.64 -5.47
C TYR A 223 6.91 -3.92 -6.01
N TYR A 224 5.94 -4.67 -6.57
CA TYR A 224 4.74 -4.13 -7.21
C TYR A 224 4.99 -3.09 -8.31
N GLY A 225 6.17 -3.10 -8.93
CA GLY A 225 6.55 -2.12 -9.94
C GLY A 225 5.61 -2.06 -11.15
N GLU A 226 4.94 -3.17 -11.46
CA GLU A 226 3.95 -3.27 -12.54
C GLU A 226 2.72 -2.36 -12.33
N PHE A 227 2.46 -1.93 -11.09
CA PHE A 227 1.33 -1.06 -10.74
C PHE A 227 1.68 0.42 -10.82
N GLN A 228 2.97 0.77 -10.87
CA GLN A 228 3.43 2.15 -10.78
C GLN A 228 2.92 3.02 -11.94
N ILE A 229 3.12 2.57 -13.19
CA ILE A 229 2.71 3.34 -14.38
C ILE A 229 1.18 3.43 -14.53
N PRO A 230 0.38 2.35 -14.36
CA PRO A 230 -1.08 2.48 -14.32
C PRO A 230 -1.57 3.50 -13.29
N THR A 231 -0.93 3.54 -12.11
CA THR A 231 -1.26 4.50 -11.05
C THR A 231 -0.89 5.93 -11.41
N VAL A 232 0.24 6.15 -12.09
CA VAL A 232 0.60 7.47 -12.65
C VAL A 232 -0.45 7.94 -13.66
N MET A 233 -0.84 7.06 -14.59
CA MET A 233 -1.84 7.36 -15.62
C MET A 233 -3.18 7.73 -15.00
N PHE A 234 -3.61 6.99 -13.97
CA PHE A 234 -4.79 7.32 -13.18
C PHE A 234 -4.62 8.64 -12.43
N GLY A 235 -3.51 8.87 -11.72
CA GLY A 235 -3.29 10.11 -10.98
C GLY A 235 -3.43 11.35 -11.87
N ARG A 236 -2.96 11.28 -13.11
CA ARG A 236 -3.05 12.39 -14.09
C ARG A 236 -4.47 12.71 -14.54
N THR A 237 -5.48 11.86 -14.29
CA THR A 237 -6.87 12.18 -14.62
C THR A 237 -7.55 13.03 -13.54
N LEU A 238 -6.96 13.11 -12.34
CA LEU A 238 -7.51 13.82 -11.20
C LEU A 238 -7.17 15.32 -11.23
N ARG A 239 -8.13 16.13 -10.76
CA ARG A 239 -7.97 17.59 -10.59
C ARG A 239 -6.70 17.96 -9.82
N GLY A 240 -5.96 18.94 -10.30
CA GLY A 240 -4.72 19.43 -9.69
C GLY A 240 -3.48 18.54 -9.84
N ILE A 241 -3.59 17.33 -10.41
CA ILE A 241 -2.45 16.44 -10.68
C ILE A 241 -2.11 16.42 -12.18
N GLY A 242 -3.11 16.48 -13.07
CA GLY A 242 -2.91 16.24 -14.50
C GLY A 242 -1.77 17.02 -15.17
N LYS A 243 -1.52 18.26 -14.73
CA LYS A 243 -0.49 19.17 -15.30
C LYS A 243 0.95 18.79 -14.95
N LEU A 244 1.15 17.97 -13.93
CA LEU A 244 2.49 17.56 -13.48
C LEU A 244 3.15 16.73 -14.56
N GLN A 245 4.38 17.08 -14.96
CA GLN A 245 5.08 16.35 -16.03
C GLN A 245 5.89 15.17 -15.49
N ASN A 246 6.28 15.23 -14.21
CA ASN A 246 7.10 14.21 -13.57
C ASN A 246 6.24 13.10 -12.95
N ASP A 247 6.48 11.84 -13.34
CA ASP A 247 5.73 10.69 -12.85
C ASP A 247 5.89 10.45 -11.34
N THR A 248 7.08 10.72 -10.78
CA THR A 248 7.32 10.66 -9.34
C THR A 248 6.51 11.71 -8.61
N GLU A 249 6.42 12.93 -9.14
CA GLU A 249 5.63 14.01 -8.54
C GLU A 249 4.13 13.69 -8.57
N VAL A 250 3.62 13.15 -9.68
CA VAL A 250 2.24 12.65 -9.80
C VAL A 250 1.94 11.63 -8.70
N LEU A 251 2.82 10.62 -8.53
CA LEU A 251 2.65 9.59 -7.52
C LEU A 251 2.73 10.15 -6.11
N ASN A 252 3.65 11.09 -5.86
CA ASN A 252 3.79 11.71 -4.54
C ASN A 252 2.54 12.49 -4.16
N VAL A 253 2.01 13.33 -5.06
CA VAL A 253 0.77 14.08 -4.79
C VAL A 253 -0.41 13.12 -4.58
N LEU A 254 -0.56 12.10 -5.43
CA LEU A 254 -1.61 11.09 -5.28
C LEU A 254 -1.49 10.35 -3.95
N SER A 255 -0.26 9.98 -3.57
CA SER A 255 0.03 9.24 -2.34
C SER A 255 -0.27 10.03 -1.08
N GLN A 256 0.00 11.34 -1.11
CA GLN A 256 -0.36 12.24 -0.02
C GLN A 256 -1.87 12.42 0.10
N ARG A 257 -2.59 12.53 -1.04
CA ARG A 257 -4.07 12.60 -1.02
C ARG A 257 -4.72 11.35 -0.42
N ALA A 258 -4.13 10.18 -0.64
CA ALA A 258 -4.63 8.91 -0.11
C ALA A 258 -4.47 8.74 1.40
N LEU A 259 -3.74 9.63 2.09
CA LEU A 259 -3.71 9.68 3.56
C LEU A 259 -4.99 10.27 4.15
N ASN A 260 -5.86 10.86 3.32
CA ASN A 260 -7.15 11.35 3.74
C ASN A 260 -8.19 10.22 3.66
N PRO A 261 -9.01 10.00 4.72
CA PRO A 261 -9.98 8.90 4.73
C PRO A 261 -11.15 9.08 3.75
N ASN A 262 -11.33 10.28 3.19
CA ASN A 262 -12.32 10.55 2.14
C ASN A 262 -11.75 10.42 0.72
N PHE A 263 -10.52 9.92 0.56
CA PHE A 263 -9.81 9.88 -0.72
C PHE A 263 -10.65 9.26 -1.87
N ALA A 264 -11.16 8.03 -1.69
CA ALA A 264 -11.94 7.36 -2.72
C ALA A 264 -13.29 8.05 -2.98
N ASN A 265 -13.98 8.49 -1.91
CA ASN A 265 -15.22 9.24 -2.02
C ASN A 265 -15.04 10.51 -2.86
N ARG A 266 -13.96 11.26 -2.62
CA ARG A 266 -13.66 12.49 -3.38
C ARG A 266 -13.43 12.21 -4.85
N ILE A 267 -12.74 11.12 -5.19
CA ILE A 267 -12.59 10.68 -6.59
C ILE A 267 -13.96 10.39 -7.20
N ILE A 268 -14.79 9.57 -6.56
CA ILE A 268 -16.11 9.20 -7.08
C ILE A 268 -16.99 10.45 -7.27
N GLN A 269 -16.98 11.36 -6.29
CA GLN A 269 -17.70 12.63 -6.34
C GLN A 269 -17.21 13.55 -7.46
N GLU A 270 -15.89 13.69 -7.64
CA GLU A 270 -15.29 14.48 -8.72
C GLU A 270 -15.78 13.99 -10.09
N TYR A 271 -15.74 12.67 -10.32
CA TYR A 271 -16.21 12.09 -11.58
C TYR A 271 -17.73 12.17 -11.73
N SER A 272 -18.48 12.01 -10.65
CA SER A 272 -19.94 12.13 -10.67
C SER A 272 -20.39 13.55 -11.01
N LYS A 273 -19.76 14.57 -10.39
CA LYS A 273 -20.07 15.99 -10.63
C LYS A 273 -19.87 16.40 -12.09
N ASP A 274 -18.86 15.81 -12.73
CA ASP A 274 -18.51 16.12 -14.11
C ASP A 274 -19.24 15.20 -15.12
N GLY A 275 -20.16 14.32 -14.66
CA GLY A 275 -20.87 13.38 -15.51
C GLY A 275 -19.96 12.31 -16.14
N GLN A 276 -18.78 12.08 -15.56
CA GLN A 276 -17.72 11.20 -16.07
C GLN A 276 -17.65 9.85 -15.34
N LEU A 277 -18.60 9.54 -14.46
CA LEU A 277 -18.59 8.29 -13.70
C LEU A 277 -18.59 7.05 -14.61
N SER A 278 -19.26 7.13 -15.76
CA SER A 278 -19.25 6.11 -16.81
C SER A 278 -17.88 5.86 -17.45
N ASN A 279 -16.93 6.79 -17.30
CA ASN A 279 -15.55 6.64 -17.76
C ASN A 279 -14.59 6.21 -16.64
N LEU A 280 -14.93 6.48 -15.37
CA LEU A 280 -14.15 6.04 -14.21
C LEU A 280 -14.14 4.51 -14.08
N PHE A 281 -15.31 3.88 -14.10
CA PHE A 281 -15.40 2.44 -13.87
C PHE A 281 -14.69 1.60 -14.95
N PRO A 282 -14.83 1.88 -16.26
CA PRO A 282 -14.06 1.16 -17.27
C PRO A 282 -12.53 1.32 -17.13
N LEU A 283 -12.06 2.46 -16.60
CA LEU A 283 -10.65 2.66 -16.28
C LEU A 283 -10.23 1.77 -15.10
N LEU A 284 -10.99 1.80 -14.01
CA LEU A 284 -10.76 0.96 -12.82
C LEU A 284 -10.85 -0.53 -13.15
N GLU A 285 -11.75 -0.97 -14.02
CA GLU A 285 -11.83 -2.36 -14.48
C GLU A 285 -10.55 -2.80 -15.23
N SER A 286 -9.97 -1.89 -16.01
CA SER A 286 -8.70 -2.18 -16.71
C SER A 286 -7.55 -2.29 -15.70
N MET A 287 -7.52 -1.42 -14.69
CA MET A 287 -6.55 -1.52 -13.60
C MET A 287 -6.77 -2.80 -12.77
N GLY A 288 -8.01 -3.17 -12.50
CA GLY A 288 -8.36 -4.39 -11.78
C GLY A 288 -7.92 -5.65 -12.50
N THR A 289 -8.05 -5.69 -13.83
CA THR A 289 -7.50 -6.77 -14.66
C THR A 289 -5.97 -6.91 -14.49
N ILE A 290 -5.25 -5.78 -14.42
CA ILE A 290 -3.79 -5.79 -14.18
C ILE A 290 -3.47 -6.35 -12.79
N LYS A 291 -4.19 -5.94 -11.74
CA LYS A 291 -3.99 -6.47 -10.37
C LYS A 291 -4.23 -7.97 -10.33
N SER A 292 -5.36 -8.42 -10.89
CA SER A 292 -5.69 -9.85 -10.93
C SER A 292 -4.57 -10.64 -11.63
N ALA A 293 -4.12 -10.20 -12.81
CA ALA A 293 -3.03 -10.86 -13.54
C ALA A 293 -1.72 -10.93 -12.73
N SER A 294 -1.33 -9.84 -12.06
CA SER A 294 -0.16 -9.82 -11.17
C SER A 294 -0.29 -10.84 -10.03
N TYR A 295 -1.46 -10.93 -9.39
CA TYR A 295 -1.70 -11.89 -8.30
C TYR A 295 -1.76 -13.34 -8.78
N TYR A 296 -2.27 -13.61 -9.98
CA TYR A 296 -2.19 -14.94 -10.58
C TYR A 296 -0.73 -15.34 -10.84
N LEU A 297 0.07 -14.42 -11.37
CA LEU A 297 1.50 -14.65 -11.59
C LEU A 297 2.22 -14.99 -10.28
N PHE A 298 1.91 -14.24 -9.21
CA PHE A 298 2.49 -14.46 -7.89
C PHE A 298 2.13 -15.80 -7.25
N ARG A 299 0.88 -16.23 -7.43
CA ARG A 299 0.38 -17.49 -6.86
C ARG A 299 0.82 -18.71 -7.66
N GLY A 300 1.42 -18.54 -8.84
CA GLY A 300 1.75 -19.64 -9.74
C GLY A 300 0.49 -20.37 -10.24
N ASN A 301 -0.63 -19.66 -10.32
CA ASN A 301 -1.87 -20.21 -10.85
C ASN A 301 -1.82 -20.07 -12.38
N ASN A 302 -1.91 -21.22 -13.09
CA ASN A 302 -1.75 -21.37 -14.55
C ASN A 302 -2.84 -20.69 -15.40
N ASP A 303 -3.43 -19.56 -14.98
CA ASP A 303 -4.37 -18.80 -15.80
C ASP A 303 -3.61 -17.89 -16.79
N VAL A 304 -3.07 -18.54 -17.82
CA VAL A 304 -2.38 -17.89 -18.95
C VAL A 304 -3.28 -16.83 -19.63
N ARG A 305 -4.61 -16.99 -19.60
CA ARG A 305 -5.53 -16.00 -20.18
C ARG A 305 -5.50 -14.70 -19.39
N ALA A 306 -5.48 -14.77 -18.05
CA ALA A 306 -5.35 -13.59 -17.21
C ALA A 306 -4.03 -12.83 -17.48
N LEU A 307 -2.93 -13.56 -17.66
CA LEU A 307 -1.62 -12.97 -17.99
C LEU A 307 -1.64 -12.28 -19.37
N ASN A 308 -2.15 -12.94 -20.40
CA ASN A 308 -2.26 -12.37 -21.75
C ASN A 308 -3.17 -11.13 -21.79
N ASN A 309 -4.21 -11.10 -20.95
CA ASN A 309 -5.11 -9.96 -20.87
C ASN A 309 -4.48 -8.72 -20.22
N SER A 310 -3.41 -8.89 -19.43
CA SER A 310 -2.75 -7.77 -18.73
C SER A 310 -2.20 -6.70 -19.67
N ARG A 311 -1.70 -7.07 -20.85
CA ARG A 311 -1.20 -6.11 -21.85
C ARG A 311 -2.33 -5.28 -22.45
N ASN A 312 -3.41 -5.94 -22.85
CA ASN A 312 -4.60 -5.26 -23.39
C ASN A 312 -5.23 -4.34 -22.35
N ALA A 313 -5.20 -4.75 -21.08
CA ALA A 313 -5.63 -3.92 -19.96
C ALA A 313 -4.74 -2.68 -19.79
N LEU A 314 -3.40 -2.82 -19.84
CA LEU A 314 -2.48 -1.68 -19.78
C LEU A 314 -2.69 -0.69 -20.94
N ASN A 315 -2.84 -1.19 -22.17
CA ASN A 315 -3.17 -0.36 -23.33
C ASN A 315 -4.52 0.37 -23.12
N SER A 316 -5.51 -0.34 -22.56
CA SER A 316 -6.82 0.25 -22.24
C SER A 316 -6.72 1.34 -21.17
N VAL A 317 -5.88 1.17 -20.14
CA VAL A 317 -5.59 2.23 -19.15
C VAL A 317 -5.01 3.46 -19.85
N SER A 318 -4.05 3.28 -20.76
CA SER A 318 -3.45 4.39 -21.50
C SER A 318 -4.47 5.14 -22.37
N ILE A 319 -5.37 4.42 -23.07
CA ILE A 319 -6.39 5.02 -23.93
C ILE A 319 -7.50 5.70 -23.11
N LYS A 320 -7.96 5.07 -22.03
CA LYS A 320 -9.05 5.60 -21.21
C LYS A 320 -8.60 6.81 -20.38
N SER A 321 -7.39 6.77 -19.83
CA SER A 321 -6.82 7.91 -19.09
C SER A 321 -6.58 9.12 -19.99
N SER A 322 -6.16 8.93 -21.25
CA SER A 322 -5.97 10.05 -22.19
C SER A 322 -7.29 10.72 -22.57
N ARG A 323 -8.39 9.97 -22.68
CA ARG A 323 -9.75 10.52 -22.93
C ARG A 323 -10.30 11.33 -21.74
N LEU A 324 -9.82 11.05 -20.54
CA LEU A 324 -10.17 11.78 -19.32
C LEU A 324 -9.28 13.00 -19.07
N ARG A 325 -8.28 13.22 -19.92
CA ARG A 325 -7.23 14.22 -19.73
C ARG A 325 -7.54 15.53 -20.44
N ASP A 326 -8.64 16.16 -20.07
CA ASP A 326 -8.77 17.60 -20.20
C ASP A 326 -8.45 18.19 -18.82
N TYR A 327 -7.31 18.85 -18.73
CA TYR A 327 -6.74 19.34 -17.47
C TYR A 327 -7.76 20.20 -16.70
N ARG A 328 -8.05 19.82 -15.45
CA ARG A 328 -8.94 20.56 -14.56
C ARG A 328 -8.15 21.10 -13.38
N GLU A 329 -8.29 22.39 -13.11
CA GLU A 329 -7.70 23.03 -11.92
C GLU A 329 -8.21 22.37 -10.65
N SER A 330 -7.42 22.46 -9.58
CA SER A 330 -7.91 22.09 -8.24
C SER A 330 -9.21 22.82 -7.96
N LEU A 331 -10.17 22.16 -7.30
CA LEU A 331 -11.32 22.88 -6.77
C LEU A 331 -10.77 23.91 -5.77
N GLU A 332 -10.81 25.20 -6.11
CA GLU A 332 -10.54 26.26 -5.14
C GLU A 332 -11.59 26.12 -4.03
N SER A 333 -11.12 26.15 -2.77
CA SER A 333 -11.87 26.02 -1.49
C SER A 333 -12.12 24.63 -0.85
N GLU A 334 -11.30 23.59 -1.07
CA GLU A 334 -11.37 22.36 -0.22
C GLU A 334 -10.04 21.91 0.43
N TYR A 335 -8.96 22.64 0.22
CA TYR A 335 -7.68 22.45 0.96
C TYR A 335 -7.56 23.39 2.16
N GLY A 336 -8.68 23.89 2.66
CA GLY A 336 -8.72 24.70 3.88
C GLY A 336 -8.43 23.82 5.09
N ASP A 337 -7.35 24.16 5.80
CA ASP A 337 -7.12 23.83 7.19
C ASP A 337 -8.42 23.95 8.00
N ARG A 338 -8.86 22.83 8.58
CA ARG A 338 -9.55 22.77 9.86
C ARG A 338 -9.17 21.50 10.59
#